data_AF-A0A6J7ZN56-F1
#
_entry.id   AF-A0A6J7ZN56-F1
#
_cell.length_a   1.000
_cell.length_b   1.000
_cell.length_c   1.000
_cell.angle_alpha   90.00
_cell.angle_beta   90.00
_cell.angle_gamma   90.00
#
_symmetry.space_group_name_H-M   'P 1'
#
loop_
_entity.id
_entity.type
_entity.pdbx_description
1 polymer ?
#
loop_
_entity_poly.entity_id
_entity_poly.type
_entity_poly.pdbx_seq_one_letter_code
_entity_poly.pdbx_strand_id
1 'polypeptide(L)'
;MSIFQSKRIIFWFNTGNALEKLNCCEEALGAYRNARELYQNLGLDADVQKCDNAIQQLTSPSPLSAPQFQGFWHWLNLQIRLCWRWLRQLRFVIVSRFSFF
;
A
#
# COMPACT_ATOMS: atom_id res chain seq x y z
N MET A 1 -21.74 -27.95 -4.63
CA MET A 1 -20.43 -27.64 -5.24
C MET A 1 -20.25 -28.51 -6.48
N SER A 2 -20.24 -27.96 -7.70
CA SER A 2 -19.98 -28.77 -8.90
C SER A 2 -18.46 -28.92 -9.10
N ILE A 3 -18.01 -30.14 -9.41
CA ILE A 3 -16.59 -30.50 -9.58
C ILE A 3 -15.89 -29.56 -10.58
N PHE A 4 -16.63 -29.07 -11.57
CA PHE A 4 -16.15 -28.12 -12.57
C PHE A 4 -15.70 -26.78 -11.97
N GLN A 5 -16.47 -26.21 -11.03
CA GLN A 5 -16.12 -24.94 -10.39
C GLN A 5 -14.85 -25.09 -9.55
N SER A 6 -14.75 -26.17 -8.78
CA SER A 6 -13.54 -26.46 -7.99
C SER A 6 -12.29 -26.58 -8.86
N LYS A 7 -12.37 -27.29 -10.00
CA LYS A 7 -11.24 -27.39 -10.93
C LYS A 7 -10.84 -26.04 -11.52
N ARG A 8 -11.82 -25.21 -11.89
CA ARG A 8 -11.57 -23.88 -12.47
C ARG A 8 -10.85 -22.95 -11.48
N ILE A 9 -11.21 -23.03 -10.20
CA ILE A 9 -10.59 -22.22 -9.16
C ILE A 9 -9.14 -22.63 -8.91
N ILE A 10 -8.90 -23.93 -8.76
CA ILE A 10 -7.54 -24.48 -8.57
C ILE A 10 -6.65 -24.11 -9.77
N PHE A 11 -7.20 -24.13 -10.98
CA PHE A 11 -6.48 -23.72 -12.19
C PHE A 11 -6.02 -22.25 -12.13
N TRP A 12 -6.90 -21.31 -11.79
CA TRP A 12 -6.53 -19.90 -11.67
C TRP A 12 -5.51 -19.67 -10.55
N PHE A 13 -5.67 -20.34 -9.42
CA PHE A 13 -4.73 -20.23 -8.30
C PHE A 13 -3.33 -20.75 -8.65
N ASN A 14 -3.25 -21.91 -9.29
CA ASN A 14 -1.97 -22.49 -9.72
C ASN A 14 -1.31 -21.66 -10.84
N THR A 15 -2.11 -21.08 -11.73
CA THR A 15 -1.63 -20.14 -12.74
C THR A 15 -1.02 -18.90 -12.07
N GLY A 16 -1.67 -18.34 -11.04
CA GLY A 16 -1.12 -17.25 -10.23
C GLY A 16 0.25 -17.59 -9.64
N ASN A 17 0.35 -18.76 -8.98
CA ASN A 17 1.62 -19.25 -8.42
C ASN A 17 2.73 -19.44 -9.48
N ALA A 18 2.37 -19.93 -10.67
CA ALA A 18 3.32 -20.13 -11.76
C ALA A 18 3.82 -18.80 -12.33
N LEU A 19 2.92 -17.85 -12.53
CA LEU A 19 3.24 -16.51 -13.04
C LEU A 19 4.06 -15.69 -12.04
N GLU A 20 3.76 -15.83 -10.75
CA GLU A 20 4.56 -15.24 -9.67
C GLU A 20 6.00 -15.75 -9.71
N LYS A 21 6.20 -17.06 -9.88
CA LYS A 21 7.55 -17.65 -10.06
C LYS A 21 8.27 -17.16 -11.32
N LEU A 22 7.53 -16.73 -12.33
CA LEU A 22 8.06 -16.14 -13.56
C LEU A 22 8.27 -14.61 -13.47
N ASN A 23 8.03 -13.99 -12.31
CA ASN A 23 8.02 -12.54 -12.10
C ASN A 23 7.02 -11.76 -12.99
N CYS A 24 6.01 -12.44 -13.52
CA CYS A 24 4.90 -11.85 -14.27
C CYS A 24 3.83 -11.34 -13.30
N CYS A 25 4.16 -10.30 -12.53
CA CYS A 25 3.33 -9.83 -11.41
C CYS A 25 1.93 -9.37 -11.84
N GLU A 26 1.79 -8.72 -13.00
CA GLU A 26 0.48 -8.25 -13.48
C GLU A 26 -0.44 -9.40 -13.88
N GLU A 27 0.06 -10.39 -14.63
CA GLU A 27 -0.75 -11.56 -14.98
C GLU A 27 -1.06 -12.43 -13.74
N ALA A 28 -0.12 -12.54 -12.80
CA ALA A 28 -0.33 -13.23 -11.53
C ALA A 28 -1.46 -12.57 -10.72
N LEU A 29 -1.49 -11.24 -10.65
CA LEU A 29 -2.57 -10.48 -10.02
C LEU A 29 -3.92 -10.77 -10.69
N GLY A 30 -3.97 -10.83 -12.02
CA GLY A 30 -5.18 -11.19 -12.76
C GLY A 30 -5.68 -12.59 -12.41
N ALA A 31 -4.77 -13.56 -12.35
CA ALA A 31 -5.10 -14.94 -12.01
C ALA A 31 -5.62 -15.10 -10.57
N TYR A 32 -4.98 -14.43 -9.59
CA TYR A 32 -5.45 -14.45 -8.20
C TYR A 32 -6.79 -13.73 -8.01
N ARG A 33 -7.06 -12.65 -8.74
CA ARG A 33 -8.37 -11.96 -8.72
C ARG A 33 -9.49 -12.86 -9.25
N ASN A 34 -9.25 -13.58 -10.34
CA ASN A 34 -10.20 -14.56 -10.88
C ASN A 34 -10.47 -15.69 -9.87
N ALA A 35 -9.44 -16.23 -9.22
CA ALA A 35 -9.60 -17.26 -8.20
C ALA A 35 -10.42 -16.73 -7.00
N ARG A 36 -10.12 -15.51 -6.53
CA ARG A 36 -10.82 -14.84 -5.43
C ARG A 36 -12.31 -14.70 -5.66
N GLU A 37 -12.73 -14.18 -6.83
CA GLU A 37 -14.14 -13.99 -7.16
C GLU A 37 -14.90 -15.33 -7.14
N LEU A 38 -14.27 -16.39 -7.64
CA LEU A 38 -14.86 -17.72 -7.65
C LEU A 38 -14.95 -18.33 -6.24
N TYR A 39 -13.93 -18.15 -5.38
CA TYR A 39 -14.01 -18.56 -3.97
C TYR A 39 -15.08 -17.80 -3.20
N GLN A 40 -15.24 -16.49 -3.47
CA GLN A 40 -16.26 -15.65 -2.84
C GLN A 40 -17.67 -16.09 -3.24
N ASN A 41 -17.90 -16.38 -4.52
CA ASN A 41 -19.18 -16.90 -5.02
C ASN A 41 -19.57 -18.26 -4.40
N LEU A 42 -18.60 -18.99 -3.86
CA LEU A 42 -18.82 -20.27 -3.19
C LEU A 42 -18.91 -20.17 -1.67
N GLY A 43 -18.73 -18.97 -1.09
CA GLY A 43 -18.69 -18.77 0.36
C GLY A 43 -17.47 -19.39 1.02
N LEU A 44 -16.35 -19.50 0.30
CA LEU A 44 -15.09 -20.06 0.80
C LEU A 44 -14.17 -18.93 1.30
N ASP A 45 -14.58 -18.25 2.37
CA ASP A 45 -13.91 -17.04 2.88
C ASP A 45 -12.45 -17.27 3.26
N ALA A 46 -12.11 -18.46 3.76
CA ALA A 46 -10.72 -18.84 4.08
C ALA A 46 -9.81 -18.82 2.84
N ASP A 47 -10.33 -19.21 1.67
CA ASP A 47 -9.58 -19.22 0.42
C ASP A 47 -9.60 -17.87 -0.28
N VAL A 48 -10.66 -17.07 -0.08
CA VAL A 48 -10.69 -15.64 -0.44
C VAL A 48 -9.54 -14.91 0.26
N GLN A 49 -9.37 -15.13 1.57
CA GLN A 49 -8.30 -14.50 2.35
C GLN A 49 -6.90 -14.88 1.84
N LYS A 50 -6.70 -16.15 1.42
CA LYS A 50 -5.42 -16.57 0.81
C LYS A 50 -5.14 -15.80 -0.47
N CYS A 51 -6.14 -15.62 -1.33
CA CYS A 51 -5.99 -14.85 -2.56
C CYS A 51 -5.72 -13.37 -2.25
N ASP A 52 -6.41 -12.80 -1.26
CA ASP A 52 -6.19 -11.42 -0.83
C ASP A 52 -4.77 -11.19 -0.31
N ASN A 53 -4.24 -12.13 0.49
CA ASN A 53 -2.86 -12.06 0.96
C ASN A 53 -1.85 -12.12 -0.20
N ALA A 54 -2.06 -13.02 -1.17
CA ALA A 54 -1.20 -13.12 -2.37
C ALA A 54 -1.26 -11.84 -3.22
N ILE A 55 -2.46 -11.30 -3.43
CA ILE A 55 -2.67 -10.03 -4.14
C ILE A 55 -1.98 -8.88 -3.40
N GLN A 56 -2.08 -8.82 -2.08
CA GLN A 56 -1.40 -7.82 -1.26
C GLN A 56 0.12 -7.95 -1.33
N GLN A 57 0.67 -9.16 -1.33
CA GLN A 57 2.12 -9.36 -1.49
C GLN A 57 2.63 -8.86 -2.84
N LEU A 58 1.87 -9.09 -3.91
CA LEU A 58 2.21 -8.62 -5.26
C LEU A 58 1.96 -7.12 -5.48
N THR A 59 0.95 -6.55 -4.82
CA THR A 59 0.54 -5.14 -4.97
C THR A 59 1.28 -4.23 -4.00
N SER A 60 1.64 -4.72 -2.82
CA SER A 60 2.32 -3.90 -1.83
C SER A 60 3.69 -3.52 -2.39
N PRO A 61 4.01 -2.22 -2.46
CA PRO A 61 5.39 -1.83 -2.67
C PRO A 61 6.19 -2.49 -1.55
N SER A 62 7.26 -3.19 -1.93
CA SER A 62 8.20 -3.76 -0.98
C SER A 62 8.52 -2.69 0.08
N PRO A 63 8.68 -3.01 1.36
CA PRO A 63 9.14 -2.04 2.36
C PRO A 63 10.52 -1.43 2.02
N LEU A 64 11.22 -2.02 1.04
CA LEU A 64 12.44 -1.48 0.41
C LEU A 64 12.18 -0.31 -0.56
N SER A 65 10.94 -0.09 -0.99
CA SER A 65 10.51 0.97 -1.93
C SER A 65 9.90 2.18 -1.22
N ALA A 66 9.49 2.03 0.05
CA ALA A 66 9.19 3.18 0.88
C ALA A 66 10.50 3.96 1.08
N PRO A 67 10.51 5.29 0.96
CA PRO A 67 11.70 6.05 1.31
C PRO A 67 12.01 5.74 2.78
N GLN A 68 13.07 4.98 3.01
CA GLN A 68 13.68 4.60 4.29
C GLN A 68 13.83 5.77 5.29
N PHE A 69 13.66 6.99 4.80
CA PHE A 69 13.67 8.25 5.50
C PHE A 69 12.29 8.73 5.98
N GLN A 70 11.24 7.90 6.05
CA GLN A 70 9.92 8.34 6.57
C GLN A 70 10.04 9.04 7.93
N GLY A 71 10.94 8.56 8.82
CA GLY A 71 11.25 9.23 10.09
C GLY A 71 12.02 10.55 9.92
N PHE A 72 12.98 10.61 8.99
CA PHE A 72 13.74 11.83 8.70
C PHE A 72 12.86 12.92 8.12
N TRP A 73 11.97 12.59 7.18
CA TRP A 73 11.01 13.54 6.62
C TRP A 73 10.02 14.04 7.67
N HIS A 74 9.57 13.17 8.58
CA HIS A 74 8.68 13.58 9.67
C HIS A 74 9.39 14.51 10.66
N TRP A 75 10.61 14.17 11.07
CA TRP A 75 11.45 15.01 11.94
C TRP A 75 11.78 16.37 11.29
N LEU A 76 12.17 16.37 10.01
CA LEU A 76 12.48 17.59 9.25
C LEU A 76 11.27 18.52 9.17
N ASN A 77 10.07 17.96 8.94
CA ASN A 77 8.83 18.73 8.85
C ASN A 77 8.45 19.35 10.21
N LEU A 78 8.70 18.66 11.33
CA LEU A 78 8.55 19.21 12.68
C LEU A 78 9.52 20.37 12.94
N GLN A 79 10.79 20.22 12.54
CA GLN A 79 11.79 21.28 12.70
C GLN A 79 11.46 22.53 11.86
N ILE A 80 10.98 22.34 10.63
CA ILE A 80 10.49 23.44 9.79
C ILE A 80 9.32 24.15 10.48
N ARG A 81 8.31 23.43 11.00
CA ARG A 81 7.18 24.05 11.72
C ARG A 81 7.63 24.90 12.91
N LEU A 82 8.61 24.42 13.68
CA LEU A 82 9.17 25.17 14.79
C LEU A 82 9.88 26.44 14.28
N CYS A 83 10.71 26.34 13.24
CA CYS A 83 11.38 27.48 12.63
C CYS A 83 10.39 28.54 12.12
N TRP A 84 9.29 28.12 11.49
CA TRP A 84 8.22 29.04 11.06
C TRP A 84 7.51 29.75 12.22
N ARG A 85 7.38 29.11 13.40
CA ARG A 85 6.86 29.77 14.61
C ARG A 85 7.80 30.87 15.08
N TRP A 86 9.11 30.62 15.09
CA TRP A 86 10.12 31.61 15.46
C TRP A 86 10.20 32.76 14.44
N LEU A 87 10.14 32.46 13.14
CA LEU A 87 10.09 33.48 12.09
C LEU A 87 8.86 34.40 12.23
N ARG A 88 7.71 33.84 12.60
CA ARG A 88 6.49 34.62 12.85
C ARG A 88 6.64 35.54 14.06
N GLN A 89 7.31 35.08 15.13
CA GLN A 89 7.60 35.91 16.31
C GLN A 89 8.57 37.04 15.98
N LEU A 90 9.64 36.77 15.22
CA LEU A 90 10.58 37.79 14.76
C LEU A 90 9.89 38.84 13.88
N ARG A 91 9.01 38.41 12.96
CA ARG A 91 8.21 39.32 12.14
C ARG A 91 7.29 40.22 12.98
N PHE A 92 6.70 39.68 14.05
CA PHE A 92 5.84 40.45 14.95
C PHE A 92 6.64 41.48 15.76
N VAL A 93 7.78 41.08 16.35
CA VAL A 93 8.65 41.98 17.13
C VAL A 93 9.20 43.13 16.28
N ILE A 94 9.59 42.86 15.03
CA ILE A 94 10.08 43.89 14.10
C ILE A 94 8.99 44.91 13.78
N VAL A 95 7.75 44.46 13.52
CA VAL A 95 6.61 45.35 13.20
C VAL A 95 6.16 46.15 14.43
N SER A 96 6.14 45.54 15.62
CA SER A 96 5.79 46.24 16.86
C SER A 96 6.82 47.29 17.26
N ARG A 97 8.11 47.06 16.97
CA ARG A 97 9.19 48.02 17.24
C ARG A 97 9.18 49.23 16.30
N PHE A 98 8.48 49.13 15.17
CA PHE A 98 8.24 50.23 14.23
C PHE A 98 6.94 51.01 14.48
N SER A 99 6.07 50.55 15.40
CA SER A 99 4.82 51.24 15.74
C SER A 99 4.94 52.15 16.99
N PHE A 100 6.14 52.28 17.54
CA PHE A 100 6.45 53.08 18.75
C PHE A 100 7.53 54.16 18.50
N PHE A 101 7.80 54.49 17.24
CA PHE A 101 8.58 55.65 16.81
C PHE A 101 7.75 56.44 15.80
#